data_AF-A0A8S1HGQ4-F1
#
_entry.id   AF-A0A8S1HGQ4-F1
#
_cell.length_a   1.000
_cell.length_b   1.000
_cell.length_c   1.000
_cell.angle_alpha   90.00
_cell.angle_beta   90.00
_cell.angle_gamma   90.00
#
_symmetry.space_group_name_H-M   'P 1'
#
loop_
_entity.id
_entity.type
_entity.pdbx_description
1 polymer ?
#
loop_
_entity_poly.entity_id
_entity_poly.type
_entity_poly.pdbx_seq_one_letter_code
_entity_poly.pdbx_strand_id
1 'polypeptide(L)' 'MESRRFSAAIVCIMTVLAGAKECSNNLQVPCMLLQRFCSASGYVAFMNEHCAFTCGLCKACEGIDPSK' A
#
# COMPACT_ATOMS: atom_id res chain seq x y z
N MET A 1 6.96 -29.40 2.93
CA MET A 1 5.74 -28.95 3.63
C MET A 1 6.10 -28.79 5.08
N GLU A 2 6.33 -27.57 5.56
CA GLU A 2 6.55 -27.34 6.99
C GLU A 2 5.55 -26.28 7.47
N SER A 3 4.41 -26.78 7.91
CA SER A 3 3.29 -26.03 8.48
C SER A 3 3.66 -25.55 9.88
N ARG A 4 4.62 -24.64 9.96
CA ARG A 4 4.97 -23.97 11.21
C ARG A 4 3.84 -22.98 11.52
N ARG A 5 3.10 -23.24 12.59
CA ARG A 5 2.13 -22.32 13.19
C ARG A 5 2.88 -21.12 13.76
N PHE A 6 3.34 -20.23 12.89
CA PHE A 6 3.92 -18.96 13.30
C PHE A 6 2.77 -18.07 13.75
N SER A 7 2.84 -17.62 15.00
CA SER A 7 1.90 -16.64 15.55
C SER A 7 1.88 -15.42 14.64
N ALA A 8 0.71 -14.83 14.36
CA ALA A 8 0.57 -13.68 13.45
C ALA A 8 1.57 -12.55 13.79
N ALA A 9 1.88 -12.36 15.08
CA ALA A 9 2.87 -11.42 15.56
C ALA A 9 4.31 -11.70 15.04
N ILE A 10 4.72 -12.96 14.93
CA ILE A 10 6.07 -13.35 14.47
C ILE A 10 6.20 -13.12 12.96
N VAL A 11 5.11 -13.35 12.21
CA VAL A 11 5.05 -13.06 10.76
C VAL A 11 5.24 -11.56 10.51
N CYS A 12 4.52 -10.71 11.25
CA CYS A 12 4.65 -9.25 11.13
C CYS A 12 6.06 -8.75 11.50
N ILE A 13 6.71 -9.30 12.55
CA ILE A 13 8.06 -8.86 12.96
C ILE A 13 9.11 -9.21 11.88
N MET A 14 9.00 -10.39 11.26
CA MET A 14 9.93 -10.80 10.21
C MET A 14 9.71 -10.05 8.90
N THR A 15 8.49 -9.56 8.62
CA THR A 15 8.22 -8.72 7.44
C THR A 15 8.74 -7.28 7.59
N VAL A 16 8.91 -6.75 8.82
CA VAL A 16 9.46 -5.39 9.05
C VAL A 16 10.88 -5.21 8.50
N LEU A 17 11.73 -6.24 8.58
CA LEU A 17 13.12 -6.15 8.13
C LEU A 17 13.25 -6.17 6.58
N ALA A 18 12.18 -6.52 5.86
CA ALA A 18 12.21 -6.74 4.41
C ALA A 18 11.75 -5.54 3.55
N GLY A 19 11.41 -4.40 4.15
CA GLY A 19 11.21 -3.14 3.44
C GLY A 19 9.76 -2.67 3.40
N ALA A 20 9.48 -1.60 4.14
CA ALA A 20 8.25 -0.84 4.03
C ALA A 20 8.19 -0.16 2.65
N LYS A 21 7.24 -0.57 1.80
CA LYS A 21 6.85 0.20 0.62
C LYS A 21 6.06 1.41 1.12
N GLU A 22 6.69 2.57 1.16
CA GLU A 22 6.03 3.80 1.57
C GLU A 22 4.81 4.07 0.68
N CYS A 23 3.63 4.22 1.29
CA CYS A 23 2.42 4.55 0.55
C CYS A 23 2.45 6.04 0.22
N SER A 24 2.86 6.39 -0.99
CA SER A 24 3.02 7.77 -1.45
C SER A 24 2.46 7.97 -2.86
N ASN A 25 2.18 9.23 -3.21
CA ASN A 25 1.85 9.61 -4.58
C ASN A 25 3.13 9.87 -5.36
N ASN A 26 3.16 9.48 -6.63
CA ASN A 26 4.22 9.86 -7.54
C ASN A 26 4.09 11.35 -7.92
N LEU A 27 5.11 12.16 -7.62
CA LEU A 27 5.14 13.59 -7.93
C LEU A 27 5.12 13.89 -9.44
N GLN A 28 5.56 12.96 -10.28
CA GLN A 28 5.51 13.10 -11.74
C GLN A 28 4.10 12.88 -12.30
N VAL A 29 3.19 12.30 -11.51
CA VAL A 29 1.83 11.97 -11.93
C VAL A 29 0.86 12.97 -11.29
N PRO A 30 -0.04 13.63 -12.05
CA PRO A 30 -1.00 14.57 -11.49
C PRO A 30 -2.17 13.83 -10.81
N CYS A 31 -1.89 13.14 -9.70
CA CYS A 31 -2.83 12.25 -9.02
C CYS A 31 -4.16 12.94 -8.65
N MET A 32 -4.12 14.22 -8.26
CA MET A 32 -5.33 15.01 -7.95
C MET A 32 -6.27 15.14 -9.15
N LEU A 33 -5.74 15.28 -10.37
CA LEU A 33 -6.55 15.35 -11.59
C LEU A 33 -7.07 13.96 -12.01
N LEU A 34 -6.37 12.91 -11.58
CA LEU A 34 -6.67 11.53 -11.94
C LEU A 34 -7.52 10.81 -10.90
N GLN A 35 -7.88 11.44 -9.78
CA GLN A 35 -8.60 10.81 -8.66
C GLN A 35 -9.89 10.07 -9.10
N ARG A 36 -10.61 10.58 -10.09
CA ARG A 36 -11.82 9.92 -10.63
C ARG A 36 -11.55 8.54 -11.24
N PHE A 37 -10.29 8.25 -11.59
CA PHE A 37 -9.88 7.00 -12.21
C PHE A 37 -9.47 5.91 -11.20
N CYS A 38 -9.49 6.22 -9.90
CA CYS A 38 -9.23 5.22 -8.86
C CYS A 38 -10.15 3.99 -8.95
N SER A 39 -11.37 4.16 -9.50
CA SER A 39 -12.33 3.08 -9.71
C SER A 39 -12.56 2.73 -11.18
N ALA A 40 -11.80 3.33 -12.10
CA ALA A 40 -11.93 3.06 -13.52
C ALA A 40 -11.16 1.78 -13.87
N SER A 41 -11.83 0.77 -14.42
CA SER A 41 -11.26 -0.56 -14.68
C SER A 41 -9.98 -0.56 -15.53
N GLY A 42 -9.83 0.40 -16.44
CA GLY A 42 -8.60 0.55 -17.25
C GLY A 42 -7.45 1.30 -16.57
N TYR A 43 -7.73 2.04 -15.50
CA TYR A 43 -6.75 2.89 -14.81
C TYR A 43 -6.51 2.49 -13.36
N VAL A 44 -7.30 1.57 -12.80
CA VAL A 44 -7.19 1.14 -11.41
C VAL A 44 -5.78 0.63 -11.09
N ALA A 45 -5.16 -0.18 -11.96
CA ALA A 45 -3.80 -0.65 -11.75
C ALA A 45 -2.78 0.50 -11.69
N PHE A 46 -2.87 1.44 -12.65
CA PHE A 46 -2.02 2.63 -12.70
C PHE A 46 -2.20 3.52 -11.46
N MET A 47 -3.44 3.73 -11.05
CA MET A 47 -3.79 4.55 -9.89
C MET A 47 -3.36 3.89 -8.58
N ASN A 48 -3.45 2.56 -8.48
CA ASN A 48 -2.95 1.80 -7.33
C ASN A 48 -1.43 1.88 -7.21
N GLU A 49 -0.71 1.93 -8.34
CA GLU A 49 0.76 1.96 -8.33
C GLU A 49 1.32 3.36 -8.06
N HIS A 50 0.75 4.39 -8.68
CA HIS A 50 1.30 5.75 -8.64
C HIS A 50 0.54 6.72 -7.73
N CYS A 51 -0.72 6.44 -7.42
CA CYS A 51 -1.61 7.37 -6.73
C CYS A 51 -2.36 6.67 -5.58
N ALA A 52 -1.74 5.66 -4.96
CA ALA A 52 -2.34 4.84 -3.91
C ALA A 52 -2.90 5.69 -2.75
N PHE A 53 -2.18 6.74 -2.37
CA PHE A 53 -2.60 7.69 -1.34
C PHE A 53 -3.83 8.49 -1.77
N THR A 54 -3.82 9.07 -2.96
CA THR A 54 -4.97 9.81 -3.51
C THR A 54 -6.21 8.93 -3.67
N CYS A 55 -6.02 7.64 -3.96
CA CYS A 55 -7.11 6.68 -4.09
C CYS A 55 -7.60 6.09 -2.77
N GLY A 56 -7.02 6.48 -1.62
CA GLY A 56 -7.39 5.93 -0.32
C GLY A 56 -7.07 4.44 -0.18
N LEU A 57 -6.12 3.95 -0.97
CA LEU A 57 -5.71 2.54 -1.00
C LEU A 57 -4.59 2.26 -0.01
N CYS A 58 -4.03 3.30 0.60
CA CYS A 58 -3.25 3.17 1.82
C CYS A 58 -4.19 2.64 2.92
N LYS A 59 -4.40 1.32 2.94
CA LYS A 59 -5.01 0.63 4.06
C LYS A 59 -3.88 0.30 5.04
N ALA A 60 -4.02 0.79 6.26
CA ALA A 60 -3.17 0.42 7.37
C ALA A 60 -3.32 -1.08 7.65
N CYS A 61 -2.35 -1.87 7.16
CA CYS A 61 -1.88 -3.17 7.64
C CYS A 61 -0.69 -3.49 6.70
N GLU A 62 0.58 -3.35 7.07
CA GLU A 62 1.21 -3.90 8.26
C GLU A 62 2.13 -2.87 8.97
N GLY A 63 1.54 -2.10 9.88
CA GLY A 63 2.23 -1.64 11.09
C GLY A 63 3.04 -0.34 11.07
N ILE A 64 3.06 0.49 10.01
CA ILE A 64 3.66 1.83 10.10
C ILE A 64 2.79 2.85 9.38
N ASP A 65 1.82 3.41 10.11
CA ASP A 65 1.23 4.71 9.83
C ASP A 65 1.91 5.72 10.78
N PRO A 66 2.66 6.72 10.29
CA PRO A 66 3.28 7.74 11.13
C PRO A 66 2.33 8.89 11.51
N SER A 67 1.01 8.69 11.50
CA SER A 67 0.02 9.72 11.78
C SER A 67 -1.07 9.25 12.76
N LYS A 68 -0.66 8.58 13.85
CA LYS A 68 -1.16 8.92 15.20
C LYS A 68 -0.22 8.49 16.31
#